data_AF-A0A133YG89-F1
#
_entry.id   AF-A0A133YG89-F1
#
_cell.length_a   1.000
_cell.length_b   1.000
_cell.length_c   1.000
_cell.angle_alpha   90.00
_cell.angle_beta   90.00
_cell.angle_gamma   90.00
#
_symmetry.space_group_name_H-M   'P 1'
#
loop_
_entity.id
_entity.type
_entity.pdbx_description
1 polymer ?
#
loop_
_entity_poly.entity_id
_entity_poly.type
_entity_poly.pdbx_seq_one_letter_code
_entity_poly.pdbx_strand_id
1 'polypeptide(L)'
;MKVEKELIPKNKFKDQAYLAKVKKYLVQMELWDKRTLNPHDLSGGEKQRLALLIAFLKDSKLVILDEPTAGLDHKRMILLLMPLKRKSTKHLLYS
;
A
#
# COMPACT_ATOMS: atom_id res chain seq x y z
N MET A 1 -8.74 -0.71 15.34
CA MET A 1 -8.79 -0.98 13.88
C MET A 1 -7.53 -1.76 13.50
N LYS A 2 -7.52 -2.68 12.52
CA LYS A 2 -6.34 -3.51 12.18
C LYS A 2 -5.79 -3.15 10.79
N VAL A 3 -4.48 -3.21 10.57
CA VAL A 3 -3.82 -2.88 9.29
C VAL A 3 -4.45 -3.59 8.09
N GLU A 4 -4.70 -4.90 8.17
CA GLU A 4 -5.32 -5.65 7.06
C GLU A 4 -6.74 -5.19 6.71
N LYS A 5 -7.47 -4.66 7.70
CA LYS A 5 -8.84 -4.16 7.50
C LYS A 5 -8.87 -2.86 6.71
N GLU A 6 -7.78 -2.08 6.72
CA GLU A 6 -7.65 -0.89 5.87
C GLU A 6 -7.57 -1.23 4.38
N LEU A 7 -7.06 -2.43 4.08
CA LEU A 7 -6.79 -2.90 2.73
C LEU A 7 -7.93 -3.73 2.15
N ILE A 8 -8.88 -4.19 2.96
CA ILE A 8 -9.94 -5.11 2.53
C ILE A 8 -11.31 -4.41 2.60
N PRO A 9 -11.87 -4.00 1.45
CA PRO A 9 -13.23 -3.46 1.37
C PRO A 9 -14.28 -4.47 1.86
N LYS A 10 -15.39 -3.99 2.42
CA LYS A 10 -16.48 -4.83 2.96
C LYS A 10 -17.05 -5.83 1.94
N ASN A 11 -17.09 -5.46 0.67
CA ASN A 11 -17.57 -6.31 -0.42
C ASN A 11 -16.54 -7.33 -0.92
N LYS A 12 -15.31 -7.34 -0.38
CA LYS A 12 -14.20 -8.20 -0.84
C LYS A 12 -13.71 -9.20 0.20
N PHE A 13 -14.36 -9.30 1.36
CA PHE A 13 -13.96 -10.25 2.43
C PHE A 13 -14.04 -11.74 2.03
N LYS A 14 -14.84 -12.10 1.02
CA LYS A 14 -14.94 -13.48 0.51
C LYS A 14 -14.18 -13.70 -0.81
N ASP A 15 -13.60 -12.64 -1.37
CA ASP A 15 -12.89 -12.70 -2.65
C ASP A 15 -11.47 -13.25 -2.42
N GLN A 16 -11.31 -14.56 -2.56
CA GLN A 16 -10.05 -15.26 -2.31
C GLN A 16 -8.89 -14.72 -3.17
N ALA A 17 -9.18 -14.34 -4.42
CA ALA A 17 -8.17 -13.76 -5.31
C ALA A 17 -7.72 -12.38 -4.81
N TYR A 18 -8.65 -11.55 -4.32
CA TYR A 18 -8.33 -10.27 -3.70
C TYR A 18 -7.53 -10.44 -2.40
N LEU A 19 -7.91 -11.37 -1.54
CA LEU A 19 -7.20 -11.64 -0.28
C LEU A 19 -5.76 -12.14 -0.54
N ALA A 20 -5.57 -13.04 -1.52
CA ALA A 20 -4.25 -13.50 -1.94
C ALA A 20 -3.39 -12.34 -2.46
N LYS A 21 -4.00 -11.41 -3.22
CA LYS A 21 -3.34 -10.20 -3.70
C LYS A 21 -2.93 -9.27 -2.53
N VAL A 22 -3.82 -9.03 -1.56
CA VAL A 22 -3.51 -8.23 -0.36
C VAL A 22 -2.36 -8.85 0.43
N LYS A 23 -2.40 -10.16 0.67
CA LYS A 23 -1.32 -10.91 1.34
C LYS A 23 0.01 -10.72 0.63
N LYS A 24 0.05 -10.90 -0.70
CA LYS A 24 1.26 -10.72 -1.51
C LYS A 24 1.88 -9.33 -1.29
N TYR A 25 1.07 -8.27 -1.33
CA TYR A 25 1.57 -6.92 -1.16
C TYR A 25 2.00 -6.58 0.27
N LEU A 26 1.29 -7.09 1.28
CA LEU A 26 1.71 -6.95 2.67
C LEU A 26 3.08 -7.59 2.92
N VAL A 27 3.34 -8.76 2.32
CA VAL A 27 4.66 -9.42 2.40
C VAL A 27 5.73 -8.58 1.69
N GLN A 28 5.46 -8.11 0.47
CA GLN A 28 6.40 -7.28 -0.30
C GLN A 28 6.74 -5.95 0.41
N MET A 29 5.85 -5.45 1.25
CA MET A 29 6.04 -4.23 2.03
C MET A 29 6.50 -4.47 3.47
N GLU A 30 6.77 -5.72 3.85
CA GLU A 30 7.19 -6.11 5.22
C GLU A 30 6.19 -5.67 6.30
N LEU A 31 4.91 -5.66 5.95
CA LEU A 31 3.79 -5.35 6.84
C LEU A 31 3.00 -6.61 7.22
N TRP A 32 3.36 -7.78 6.69
CA TRP A 32 2.63 -9.03 6.94
C TRP A 32 2.56 -9.39 8.43
N ASP A 33 3.67 -9.30 9.15
CA ASP A 33 3.72 -9.63 10.58
C ASP A 33 3.02 -8.57 11.44
N LYS A 34 2.84 -7.36 10.89
CA LYS A 34 2.17 -6.23 11.53
C LYS A 34 0.71 -6.08 11.13
N ARG A 35 0.18 -6.98 10.28
CA ARG A 35 -1.17 -6.87 9.70
C ARG A 35 -2.30 -6.83 10.74
N THR A 36 -2.04 -7.38 11.93
CA THR A 36 -2.98 -7.44 13.04
C THR A 36 -2.86 -6.27 14.01
N LEU A 37 -1.82 -5.44 13.90
CA LEU A 37 -1.60 -4.26 14.74
C LEU A 37 -2.57 -3.14 14.40
N ASN A 38 -2.67 -2.15 15.29
CA ASN A 38 -3.36 -0.91 14.99
C ASN A 38 -2.49 -0.07 14.04
N PRO A 39 -3.02 0.49 12.94
CA PRO A 39 -2.26 1.39 12.06
C PRO A 39 -1.56 2.55 12.79
N HIS A 40 -2.10 2.99 13.93
CA HIS A 40 -1.49 4.04 14.74
C HIS A 40 -0.17 3.61 15.41
N ASP A 41 0.03 2.31 15.65
CA ASP A 41 1.22 1.74 16.30
C ASP A 41 2.39 1.52 15.33
N LEU A 42 2.15 1.71 14.03
CA LEU A 42 3.17 1.60 13.00
C LEU A 42 4.20 2.74 13.09
N SER A 43 5.45 2.43 12.75
CA SER A 43 6.49 3.46 12.57
C SER A 43 6.15 4.40 11.40
N GLY A 44 6.84 5.55 11.30
CA GLY A 44 6.61 6.51 10.21
C GLY A 44 6.72 5.89 8.81
N GLY A 45 7.79 5.13 8.55
CA GLY A 45 7.99 4.42 7.28
C GLY A 45 6.99 3.29 7.04
N GLU A 46 6.51 2.63 8.09
CA GLU A 46 5.43 1.63 7.96
C GLU A 46 4.08 2.27 7.60
N LYS A 47 3.77 3.43 8.18
CA LYS A 47 2.58 4.20 7.84
C LYS A 47 2.61 4.66 6.38
N GLN A 48 3.76 5.12 5.90
CA GLN A 48 3.96 5.45 4.48
C GLN A 48 3.74 4.23 3.56
N ARG A 49 4.35 3.08 3.90
CA ARG A 49 4.14 1.82 3.15
C ARG A 49 2.67 1.41 3.12
N LEU A 50 1.97 1.51 4.25
CA LEU A 50 0.55 1.22 4.34
C LEU A 50 -0.29 2.18 3.49
N ALA A 51 -0.02 3.49 3.55
CA ALA A 51 -0.71 4.50 2.75
C ALA A 51 -0.54 4.24 1.25
N LEU A 52 0.66 3.85 0.82
CA LEU A 52 0.95 3.51 -0.57
C LEU A 52 0.16 2.27 -1.02
N LEU A 53 0.08 1.24 -0.17
CA LEU A 53 -0.74 0.05 -0.42
C LEU A 53 -2.24 0.37 -0.54
N ILE A 54 -2.75 1.25 0.34
CA ILE A 54 -4.15 1.70 0.30
C ILE A 54 -4.44 2.39 -1.04
N ALA A 55 -3.59 3.33 -1.44
CA ALA A 55 -3.73 4.05 -2.70
C ALA A 55 -3.68 3.10 -3.91
N PHE A 56 -2.78 2.10 -3.86
CA PHE A 56 -2.65 1.09 -4.90
C PHE A 56 -3.88 0.19 -5.02
N LEU A 57 -4.37 -0.34 -3.89
CA LEU A 57 -5.45 -1.32 -3.87
C LEU A 57 -6.83 -0.70 -4.07
N LYS A 58 -7.02 0.56 -3.69
CA LYS A 58 -8.24 1.34 -3.95
C LYS A 58 -8.27 1.99 -5.34
N ASP A 59 -7.26 1.72 -6.17
CA ASP A 59 -7.12 2.27 -7.52
C ASP A 59 -7.19 3.80 -7.58
N SER A 60 -6.60 4.48 -6.59
CA SER A 60 -6.59 5.94 -6.52
C SER A 60 -6.04 6.54 -7.82
N LYS A 61 -6.73 7.55 -8.35
CA LYS A 61 -6.36 8.23 -9.62
C LYS A 61 -5.15 9.16 -9.48
N LEU A 62 -4.91 9.65 -8.26
CA LEU A 62 -3.81 10.55 -7.91
C LEU A 62 -3.18 10.07 -6.60
N VAL A 63 -1.85 10.05 -6.56
CA VAL A 63 -1.06 9.79 -5.36
C VAL A 63 0.01 10.87 -5.30
N ILE A 64 -0.06 11.74 -4.29
CA ILE A 64 0.95 12.76 -4.02
C ILE A 64 1.85 12.19 -2.93
N LEU A 65 3.15 12.18 -3.19
CA LEU A 65 4.15 11.73 -2.25
C LEU A 65 5.14 12.86 -2.04
N ASP A 66 5.22 13.36 -0.81
CA ASP A 66 6.23 14.33 -0.40
C ASP A 66 7.39 13.57 0.23
N GLU A 67 8.60 13.71 -0.34
CA GLU A 67 9.82 12.99 0.09
C GLU A 67 9.64 11.46 0.30
N PRO A 68 9.19 10.69 -0.71
CA PRO A 68 8.79 9.29 -0.52
C PRO A 68 9.91 8.31 -0.19
N THR A 69 11.16 8.76 -0.24
CA THR A 69 12.32 7.96 0.16
C THR A 69 12.61 8.04 1.66
N ALA A 70 12.05 9.03 2.36
CA ALA A 70 12.19 9.22 3.80
C ALA A 70 11.33 8.18 4.57
N GLY A 71 11.74 6.91 4.53
CA GLY A 71 11.06 5.78 5.21
C GLY A 71 10.74 4.59 4.31
N LEU A 72 10.98 4.71 3.00
CA LEU A 72 10.89 3.65 2.00
C LEU A 72 12.18 3.64 1.17
N ASP A 73 12.85 2.49 1.04
CA ASP A 73 13.92 2.42 0.05
C ASP A 73 13.34 2.51 -1.36
N HIS A 74 14.12 3.12 -2.26
CA HIS A 74 13.72 3.44 -3.62
C HIS A 74 13.18 2.22 -4.41
N LYS A 75 13.69 1.02 -4.12
CA LYS A 75 13.32 -0.23 -4.81
C LYS A 75 11.90 -0.67 -4.45
N ARG A 76 11.52 -0.62 -3.17
CA ARG A 76 10.15 -0.98 -2.73
C ARG A 76 9.10 -0.03 -3.31
N MET A 77 9.42 1.26 -3.37
CA MET A 77 8.55 2.26 -4.00
C MET A 77 8.33 1.94 -5.48
N ILE A 78 9.41 1.72 -6.24
CA ILE A 78 9.34 1.37 -7.67
C ILE A 78 8.50 0.10 -7.88
N LEU A 79 8.65 -0.91 -7.03
CA LEU A 79 7.92 -2.18 -7.14
C LEU A 79 6.40 -2.01 -7.11
N LEU A 80 5.88 -1.08 -6.30
CA LEU A 80 4.45 -0.80 -6.22
C LEU A 80 3.96 0.23 -7.25
N LEU A 81 4.82 1.18 -7.60
CA LEU A 81 4.48 2.25 -8.56
C LEU A 81 4.61 1.80 -10.02
N MET A 82 5.47 0.83 -10.34
CA MET A 82 5.61 0.27 -11.68
C MET A 82 4.28 -0.28 -12.23
N PRO A 83 3.52 -1.11 -11.47
CA PRO A 83 2.20 -1.54 -11.91
C PRO A 83 1.17 -0.40 -11.99
N LEU A 84 1.33 0.69 -11.24
CA LEU A 84 0.45 1.87 -11.33
C LEU A 84 0.63 2.65 -12.63
N LYS A 85 1.89 2.82 -13.09
CA LYS A 85 2.17 3.49 -14.37
C LYS A 85 1.55 2.78 -15.58
N ARG A 86 1.31 1.47 -15.47
CA ARG A 86 0.73 0.65 -16.56
C ARG A 86 -0.80 0.71 -16.65
N LYS A 87 -1.51 1.14 -15.60
CA LYS A 87 -2.98 1.00 -15.51
C LYS A 87 -3.80 2.27 -15.74
N SER A 88 -3.21 3.46 -15.72
CA SER A 88 -3.90 4.73 -16.05
C SER A 88 -2.92 5.90 -16.06
N THR A 89 -3.34 7.01 -16.65
CA THR A 89 -2.76 8.37 -16.64
C THR A 89 -2.65 8.94 -15.21
N LYS A 90 -1.95 8.24 -14.31
CA LYS A 90 -1.81 8.63 -12.91
C LYS A 90 -0.58 9.52 -12.77
N HIS A 91 -0.82 10.77 -12.40
CA HIS A 91 0.25 11.73 -12.16
C HIS A 91 0.91 11.43 -10.82
N LEU A 92 2.22 11.21 -10.85
CA LEU A 92 3.04 10.95 -9.70
C LEU A 92 3.98 12.15 -9.60
N LEU A 93 3.67 13.05 -8.69
CA LEU A 93 4.47 14.23 -8.43
C LEU A 93 5.43 13.90 -7.29
N TYR A 94 6.71 14.04 -7.59
CA TYR A 94 7.80 14.11 -6.61
C TYR A 94 8.14 15.59 -6.50
N SER A 95 8.05 16.18 -5.31
CA SER A 95 8.62 17.51 -5.04
C SER A 95 10.09 17.39 -4.68
#